data_AF-X1RHQ8-F1
#
_entry.id   AF-X1RHQ8-F1
#
_cell.length_a   1.000
_cell.length_b   1.000
_cell.length_c   1.000
_cell.angle_alpha   90.00
_cell.angle_beta   90.00
_cell.angle_gamma   90.00
#
_symmetry.space_group_name_H-M   'P 1'
#
loop_
_entity.id
_entity.type
_entity.pdbx_description
1 polymer ?
#
loop_
_entity_poly.entity_id
_entity_poly.type
_entity_poly.pdbx_seq_one_letter_code
_entity_poly.pdbx_strand_id
1 'polypeptide(L)'
;PSGELDSQTAESIFDVFRSLNEAYGVTIVIVTHDIRITDKVDRVVTIRDGRTSLEAIREPRFRQPDAGPRRILGEFVVLDKAGRLQLPKDYIDKLNLKERVRVLLADDHITVWPEESQKREDR
;
A
#
# COMPACT_ATOMS: atom_id res chain seq x y z
N PRO A 1 11.61 -6.73 -16.07
CA PRO A 1 12.74 -7.63 -16.36
C PRO A 1 13.34 -8.20 -15.07
N SER A 2 12.77 -9.30 -14.56
CA SER A 2 13.34 -10.12 -13.47
C SER A 2 12.60 -11.45 -13.42
N GLY A 3 12.43 -12.08 -14.59
CA GLY A 3 11.62 -13.29 -14.77
C GLY A 3 12.26 -14.59 -14.29
N GLU A 4 13.38 -14.56 -13.57
CA GLU A 4 14.14 -15.78 -13.18
C GLU A 4 14.61 -15.82 -11.72
N LEU A 5 13.98 -15.07 -10.81
CA LEU A 5 14.15 -15.36 -9.39
C LEU A 5 12.98 -16.24 -8.94
N ASP A 6 13.25 -17.54 -8.87
CA ASP A 6 12.35 -18.50 -8.22
C ASP A 6 12.00 -17.99 -6.81
N SER A 7 10.75 -18.19 -6.42
CA SER A 7 10.17 -17.79 -5.15
C SER A 7 11.01 -18.18 -3.92
N GLN A 8 11.66 -19.36 -3.95
CA GLN A 8 12.58 -19.80 -2.89
C GLN A 8 13.86 -18.96 -2.81
N THR A 9 14.44 -18.62 -3.96
CA THR A 9 15.64 -17.77 -4.02
C THR A 9 15.32 -16.36 -3.56
N ALA A 10 14.16 -15.82 -3.95
CA ALA A 10 13.71 -14.52 -3.48
C ALA A 10 13.57 -14.50 -1.94
N GLU A 11 12.91 -15.51 -1.36
CA GLU A 11 12.74 -15.65 0.09
C GLU A 11 14.07 -15.67 0.85
N SER A 12 15.05 -16.45 0.36
CA SER A 12 16.37 -16.52 0.97
C SER A 12 17.10 -15.16 0.96
N ILE A 13 16.95 -14.38 -0.12
CA ILE A 13 17.53 -13.03 -0.23
C ILE A 13 16.87 -12.07 0.78
N PHE A 14 15.56 -12.16 0.99
CA PHE A 14 14.86 -11.33 1.99
C PHE A 14 15.34 -11.63 3.41
N ASP A 15 15.59 -12.89 3.75
CA ASP A 15 16.09 -13.27 5.08
C ASP A 15 17.49 -12.70 5.34
N VAL A 16 18.34 -12.66 4.32
CA VAL A 16 19.65 -11.99 4.38
C VAL A 16 19.48 -10.49 4.60
N PHE A 17 18.65 -9.82 3.81
CA PHE A 17 18.39 -8.38 3.98
C PHE A 17 17.84 -8.06 5.37
N ARG A 18 16.92 -8.89 5.86
CA ARG A 18 16.38 -8.75 7.20
C ARG A 18 17.47 -8.87 8.25
N SER A 19 18.33 -9.89 8.16
CA SER A 19 19.44 -10.08 9.09
C SER A 19 20.40 -8.89 9.10
N LEU A 20 20.68 -8.30 7.92
CA LEU A 20 21.53 -7.11 7.82
C LEU A 20 20.88 -5.87 8.44
N ASN A 21 19.59 -5.65 8.17
CA ASN A 21 18.83 -4.56 8.77
C ASN A 21 18.78 -4.70 10.30
N GLU A 22 18.54 -5.91 10.81
CA GLU A 22 18.48 -6.20 12.24
C GLU A 22 19.84 -6.07 12.93
N ALA A 23 20.92 -6.57 12.32
CA ALA A 23 22.26 -6.57 12.92
C ALA A 23 22.96 -5.20 12.86
N TYR A 24 22.75 -4.42 11.78
CA TYR A 24 23.51 -3.20 11.53
C TYR A 24 22.66 -1.92 11.50
N GLY A 25 21.33 -2.02 11.65
CA GLY A 25 20.44 -0.86 11.62
C GLY A 25 20.38 -0.14 10.26
N VAL A 26 20.79 -0.79 9.18
CA VAL A 26 20.84 -0.20 7.83
C VAL A 26 19.46 -0.16 7.18
N THR A 27 19.13 0.90 6.45
CA THR A 27 17.85 0.98 5.70
C THR A 27 17.97 0.26 4.36
N ILE A 28 17.01 -0.63 4.06
CA ILE A 28 16.97 -1.40 2.82
C ILE A 28 15.72 -1.01 2.03
N VAL A 29 15.89 -0.62 0.77
CA VAL A 29 14.79 -0.30 -0.16
C VAL A 29 14.74 -1.38 -1.23
N ILE A 30 13.57 -1.99 -1.39
CA ILE A 30 13.36 -3.12 -2.30
C ILE A 30 12.32 -2.71 -3.33
N VAL A 31 12.68 -2.82 -4.62
CA VAL A 31 11.77 -2.55 -5.75
C VAL A 31 11.43 -3.87 -6.40
N THR A 32 10.16 -4.26 -6.35
CA THR A 32 9.68 -5.52 -6.92
C THR A 32 8.21 -5.41 -7.31
N HIS A 33 7.82 -6.27 -8.24
CA HIS A 33 6.42 -6.46 -8.64
C HIS A 33 5.77 -7.66 -7.93
N ASP A 34 6.54 -8.41 -7.13
CA ASP A 34 6.04 -9.55 -6.37
C ASP A 34 5.32 -9.06 -5.11
N ILE A 35 4.00 -9.20 -5.08
CA ILE A 35 3.19 -8.80 -3.93
C ILE A 35 3.39 -9.68 -2.71
N ARG A 36 3.89 -10.92 -2.85
CA ARG A 36 4.03 -11.88 -1.73
C ARG A 36 5.06 -11.40 -0.70
N ILE A 37 6.00 -10.57 -1.14
CA ILE A 37 7.06 -10.02 -0.29
C ILE A 37 6.57 -8.85 0.56
N THR A 38 5.44 -8.23 0.19
CA THR A 38 4.84 -7.11 0.92
C THR A 38 4.51 -7.49 2.36
N ASP A 39 4.28 -8.78 2.60
CA ASP A 39 4.02 -9.32 3.94
C ASP A 39 5.24 -9.41 4.86
N LYS A 40 6.44 -9.32 4.29
CA LYS A 40 7.71 -9.54 4.99
C LYS A 40 8.46 -8.25 5.33
N VAL A 41 8.04 -7.12 4.76
CA VAL A 41 8.62 -5.79 5.01
C VAL A 41 7.80 -5.00 6.04
N ASP A 42 8.37 -3.92 6.57
CA ASP A 42 7.71 -3.07 7.58
C ASP A 42 6.90 -1.93 6.94
N ARG A 43 7.28 -1.50 5.72
CA ARG A 43 6.61 -0.44 4.96
C ARG A 43 6.53 -0.83 3.49
N VAL A 44 5.37 -0.62 2.88
CA VAL A 44 5.13 -0.87 1.46
C VAL A 44 4.62 0.42 0.84
N VAL A 45 5.28 0.86 -0.23
CA VAL A 45 4.81 1.99 -1.05
C VAL A 45 4.51 1.45 -2.44
N THR A 46 3.26 1.52 -2.84
CA THR A 46 2.81 1.12 -4.17
C THR A 46 2.97 2.30 -5.12
N ILE A 47 3.61 2.06 -6.27
CA ILE A 47 3.77 3.04 -7.34
C ILE A 47 2.98 2.58 -8.56
N ARG A 48 2.22 3.50 -9.15
CA ARG A 48 1.45 3.27 -10.37
C ARG A 48 1.48 4.52 -11.25
N ASP A 49 1.73 4.31 -12.54
CA ASP A 49 1.76 5.40 -13.54
C ASP A 49 2.69 6.55 -13.12
N GLY A 50 3.84 6.19 -12.52
CA GLY A 50 4.84 7.14 -12.02
C GLY A 50 4.47 7.90 -10.75
N ARG A 51 3.38 7.53 -10.06
CA ARG A 51 2.92 8.17 -8.82
C ARG A 51 2.73 7.16 -7.69
N THR A 52 2.89 7.61 -6.46
CA THR A 52 2.59 6.80 -5.26
C THR A 52 1.08 6.70 -5.06
N SER A 53 0.56 5.49 -4.94
CA SER A 53 -0.89 5.27 -4.75
C SER A 53 -1.24 4.90 -3.32
N LEU A 54 -0.60 3.87 -2.76
CA LEU A 54 -0.89 3.37 -1.43
C LEU A 54 0.39 3.22 -0.62
N GLU A 55 0.31 3.57 0.65
CA GLU A 55 1.33 3.32 1.65
C GLU A 55 0.74 2.46 2.76
N ALA A 56 1.31 1.27 2.96
CA ALA A 56 0.96 0.40 4.08
C ALA A 56 2.12 0.38 5.08
N ILE A 57 1.82 0.69 6.33
CA ILE A 57 2.78 0.66 7.44
C ILE A 57 2.40 -0.48 8.38
N ARG A 58 3.38 -1.30 8.72
CA ARG A 58 3.26 -2.41 9.66
C ARG A 58 4.12 -2.13 10.89
N GLU A 59 3.81 -2.80 11.98
CA GLU A 59 4.64 -2.69 13.19
C GLU A 59 6.09 -3.14 12.90
N PRO A 60 7.10 -2.31 13.20
CA PRO A 60 8.49 -2.66 12.99
C PRO A 60 8.89 -3.81 13.93
N ARG A 61 9.53 -4.86 13.37
CA ARG A 61 9.89 -6.07 14.14
C ARG A 61 10.87 -5.83 15.29
N PHE A 62 11.63 -4.75 15.25
CA PHE A 62 12.64 -4.40 16.25
C PHE A 62 12.11 -4.31 17.69
N ARG A 63 10.80 -4.11 17.87
CA ARG A 63 10.22 -3.91 19.20
C ARG A 63 9.87 -5.22 19.91
N GLN A 64 9.58 -6.31 19.19
CA GLN A 64 9.23 -7.62 19.78
C GLN A 64 9.27 -8.73 18.71
N PRO A 65 10.28 -9.64 18.73
CA PRO A 65 10.41 -10.73 17.77
C PRO A 65 9.30 -11.80 17.83
N ASP A 66 8.66 -11.96 18.99
CA ASP A 66 7.69 -13.04 19.28
C ASP A 66 6.21 -12.57 19.40
N ALA A 67 5.90 -11.33 19.01
CA ALA A 67 4.55 -10.77 19.14
C ALA A 67 3.63 -11.16 17.98
N GLY A 68 3.32 -12.44 17.82
CA GLY A 68 2.19 -12.93 17.00
C GLY A 68 2.15 -12.45 15.53
N PRO A 69 1.00 -12.56 14.85
CA PRO A 69 0.85 -12.08 13.47
C PRO A 69 0.92 -10.55 13.40
N ARG A 70 1.75 -10.03 12.49
CA ARG A 70 1.99 -8.60 12.27
C ARG A 70 0.67 -7.84 12.06
N ARG A 71 0.42 -6.82 12.88
CA ARG A 71 -0.72 -5.92 12.69
C ARG A 71 -0.41 -4.89 11.62
N ILE A 72 -1.33 -4.70 10.68
CA ILE A 72 -1.33 -3.55 9.78
C ILE A 72 -1.71 -2.34 10.63
N LEU A 73 -0.82 -1.36 10.77
CA LEU A 73 -1.06 -0.15 11.55
C LEU A 73 -1.94 0.84 10.78
N GLY A 74 -1.92 0.77 9.46
CA GLY A 74 -2.83 1.51 8.59
C GLY A 74 -2.49 1.34 7.12
N GLU A 75 -3.51 1.52 6.28
CA GLU A 75 -3.39 1.73 4.84
C GLU A 75 -3.72 3.19 4.54
N PHE A 76 -2.81 3.88 3.86
CA PHE A 76 -2.92 5.31 3.57
C PHE A 76 -2.82 5.55 2.06
N VAL A 77 -3.58 6.51 1.54
CA VAL A 77 -3.33 7.07 0.20
C VAL A 77 -2.40 8.27 0.37
N VAL A 78 -1.38 8.35 -0.47
CA VAL A 78 -0.40 9.45 -0.41
C VAL A 78 -0.99 10.68 -1.10
N LEU A 79 -0.98 11.81 -0.40
CA LEU A 79 -1.26 13.14 -0.96
C LEU A 79 0.03 13.74 -1.52
N ASP A 80 0.08 13.97 -2.83
CA ASP A 80 1.26 14.58 -3.43
C ASP A 80 1.33 16.11 -3.21
N LYS A 81 2.45 16.73 -3.59
CA LYS A 81 2.67 18.19 -3.43
C LYS A 81 1.67 19.05 -4.21
N ALA A 82 1.01 18.50 -5.21
CA ALA A 82 -0.02 19.18 -5.98
C ALA A 82 -1.43 18.96 -5.39
N GLY A 83 -1.53 18.30 -4.23
CA GLY A 83 -2.80 18.01 -3.58
C GLY A 83 -3.59 16.88 -4.24
N ARG A 84 -2.94 16.03 -5.05
CA ARG A 84 -3.62 14.91 -5.72
C ARG A 84 -3.60 13.66 -4.86
N LEU A 85 -4.71 12.95 -4.85
CA LEU A 85 -4.85 11.60 -4.29
C LEU A 85 -4.99 10.59 -5.44
N GLN A 86 -4.20 9.52 -5.41
CA GLN A 86 -4.34 8.42 -6.37
C GLN A 86 -4.99 7.22 -5.68
N LEU A 87 -6.27 6.98 -6.01
CA LEU A 87 -6.99 5.85 -5.45
C LEU A 87 -6.42 4.51 -5.94
N PRO A 88 -6.38 3.46 -5.09
CA PRO A 88 -6.03 2.12 -5.50
C PRO A 88 -6.93 1.62 -6.64
N LYS A 89 -6.36 0.89 -7.61
CA LYS A 89 -7.11 0.36 -8.76
C LYS A 89 -8.28 -0.52 -8.32
N ASP A 90 -8.07 -1.36 -7.31
CA ASP A 90 -9.12 -2.18 -6.74
C ASP A 90 -10.33 -1.37 -6.29
N TYR A 91 -10.14 -0.14 -5.79
CA TYR A 91 -11.24 0.71 -5.33
C TYR A 91 -11.93 1.35 -6.53
N ILE A 92 -11.17 1.79 -7.54
CA ILE A 92 -11.70 2.28 -8.82
C ILE A 92 -12.57 1.21 -9.48
N ASP A 93 -12.06 -0.03 -9.57
CA ASP A 93 -12.74 -1.15 -10.20
C ASP A 93 -13.98 -1.57 -9.39
N LYS A 94 -13.87 -1.72 -8.06
CA LYS A 94 -14.99 -2.13 -7.18
C LYS A 94 -16.12 -1.10 -7.12
N LEU A 95 -15.78 0.18 -7.10
CA LEU A 95 -16.76 1.26 -7.08
C LEU A 95 -17.21 1.66 -8.49
N ASN A 96 -16.65 1.08 -9.54
CA ASN A 96 -16.90 1.45 -10.95
C ASN A 96 -16.72 2.96 -11.19
N LEU A 97 -15.64 3.53 -10.63
CA LEU A 97 -15.27 4.92 -10.85
C LEU A 97 -14.76 5.08 -12.28
N LYS A 98 -15.29 6.06 -12.99
CA LYS A 98 -14.92 6.38 -14.38
C LYS A 98 -14.17 7.71 -14.41
N GLU A 99 -14.25 8.43 -15.53
CA GLU A 99 -13.58 9.71 -15.75
C GLU A 99 -14.02 10.80 -14.77
N ARG A 100 -15.27 10.76 -14.30
CA ARG A 100 -15.82 11.73 -13.36
C ARG A 100 -16.36 11.03 -12.12
N VAL A 101 -16.05 11.63 -10.97
CA VAL A 101 -16.52 11.20 -9.65
C VAL A 101 -17.12 12.40 -8.94
N ARG A 102 -18.12 12.14 -8.10
CA ARG A 102 -18.69 13.14 -7.21
C ARG A 102 -17.89 13.15 -5.91
N VAL A 103 -17.45 14.34 -5.51
CA VAL A 103 -16.79 14.56 -4.22
C VAL A 103 -17.68 15.45 -3.36
N LEU A 104 -18.01 14.99 -2.15
CA LEU A 104 -18.76 15.77 -1.16
C LEU A 104 -17.88 15.95 0.07
N LEU A 105 -17.88 17.17 0.62
CA LEU A 105 -17.18 17.50 1.86
C LEU A 105 -18.15 17.29 3.03
N ALA A 106 -17.80 16.39 3.94
CA ALA A 106 -18.42 16.23 5.26
C ALA A 106 -17.59 16.95 6.32
N ASP A 107 -18.00 16.88 7.59
CA ASP A 107 -17.35 17.60 8.69
C ASP A 107 -15.89 17.17 8.92
N ASP A 108 -15.57 15.89 8.74
CA ASP A 108 -14.25 15.30 9.02
C ASP A 108 -13.62 14.53 7.84
N HIS A 109 -14.33 14.40 6.71
CA HIS A 109 -13.86 13.63 5.56
C HIS A 109 -14.43 14.12 4.23
N ILE A 110 -13.89 13.59 3.13
CA ILE A 110 -14.52 13.66 1.81
C ILE A 110 -15.13 12.31 1.47
N THR A 111 -16.28 12.31 0.82
CA THR A 111 -16.84 11.10 0.22
C THR A 111 -16.64 11.14 -1.28
N VAL A 112 -16.33 9.98 -1.88
CA VAL A 112 -16.09 9.83 -3.32
C VAL A 112 -17.10 8.83 -3.88
N TRP A 113 -17.87 9.24 -4.88
CA TRP A 113 -18.93 8.43 -5.47
C TRP A 113 -18.85 8.41 -7.00
N PRO A 114 -19.36 7.36 -7.67
CA PRO A 114 -19.54 7.37 -9.12
C PRO A 114 -20.48 8.49 -9.56
N GLU A 115 -20.28 9.07 -10.75
CA GLU A 115 -21.14 10.14 -11.27
C GLU A 115 -22.63 9.77 -11.29
N GLU A 116 -22.95 8.52 -11.65
CA GLU A 116 -24.31 8.00 -11.85
C GLU A 116 -25.04 7.60 -10.54
N SER A 117 -24.41 7.72 -9.37
CA SER A 117 -24.91 7.15 -8.11
C SER A 117 -26.08 7.91 -7.43
N GLN A 118 -26.87 8.70 -8.18
CA GLN A 118 -27.99 9.53 -7.70
C GLN A 118 -29.23 8.77 -7.14
N LYS A 119 -29.12 7.56 -6.60
CA LYS A 119 -30.29 6.84 -6.07
C LYS A 119 -30.01 6.03 -4.80
N ARG A 120 -29.54 6.66 -3.71
CA ARG A 120 -29.72 6.16 -2.32
C ARG A 120 -29.61 7.29 -1.28
N GLU A 121 -30.36 8.37 -1.45
CA GLU A 121 -30.76 9.26 -0.35
C GLU A 121 -32.28 9.24 -0.34
N ASP A 122 -32.85 8.27 0.39
CA ASP A 122 -34.20 8.25 0.98
C ASP A 122 -34.53 6.82 1.43
N ARG A 123 -33.97 6.40 2.59
CA ARG A 123 -34.67 5.51 3.53
C ARG A 123 -34.00 5.44 4.88
#